data_AF-A0A7Y2L283-F1
#
_entry.id   AF-A0A7Y2L283-F1
#
_cell.length_a   1.000
_cell.length_b   1.000
_cell.length_c   1.000
_cell.angle_alpha   90.00
_cell.angle_beta   90.00
_cell.angle_gamma   90.00
#
_symmetry.space_group_name_H-M   'P 1'
#
loop_
_entity.id
_entity.type
_entity.pdbx_description
1 polymer ?
#
loop_
_entity_poly.entity_id
_entity_poly.type
_entity_poly.pdbx_seq_one_letter_code
_entity_poly.pdbx_strand_id
1 'polypeptide(L)' 'MSKLFAVTERPVATVAELNARADRLLPEIGQGAALRERDRLLPFEAVAQIAKAGFFSARIPVRYGGSGGSVKE' A
#
# COMPACT_ATOMS: atom_id res chain seq x y z
N MET A 1 -3.76 -10.50 26.76
CA MET A 1 -2.67 -10.00 25.89
C MET A 1 -2.58 -8.49 26.05
N SER A 2 -1.43 -7.97 26.46
CA SER A 2 -1.22 -6.53 26.66
C SER A 2 -1.25 -5.81 25.31
N LYS A 3 -2.14 -4.81 25.15
CA LYS A 3 -2.15 -3.96 23.94
C LYS A 3 -0.90 -3.07 23.96
N LEU A 4 -0.10 -3.11 22.89
CA LEU A 4 1.00 -2.18 22.69
C LEU A 4 0.43 -0.81 22.28
N PHE A 5 0.29 0.09 23.25
CA PHE A 5 -0.30 1.43 23.07
C PHE A 5 0.45 2.34 22.09
N ALA A 6 1.67 1.98 21.67
CA ALA A 6 2.48 2.75 20.72
C ALA A 6 2.09 2.53 19.25
N VAL A 7 1.30 1.50 18.92
CA VAL A 7 0.88 1.23 17.54
C VAL A 7 -0.50 1.84 17.33
N THR A 8 -0.60 2.85 16.47
CA THR A 8 -1.89 3.41 16.06
C THR A 8 -2.71 2.34 15.36
N GLU A 9 -3.85 1.95 15.93
CA GLU A 9 -4.81 1.07 15.27
C GLU A 9 -5.36 1.80 14.04
N ARG A 10 -5.02 1.30 12.85
CA ARG A 10 -5.57 1.80 11.59
C ARG A 10 -6.74 0.90 11.17
N PRO A 11 -7.88 1.47 10.75
CA PRO A 11 -8.96 0.67 10.21
C PRO A 11 -8.45 -0.14 9.01
N VAL A 12 -8.79 -1.44 9.02
CA VAL A 12 -8.43 -2.38 7.96
C VAL A 12 -9.17 -1.96 6.69
N ALA A 13 -8.43 -1.68 5.62
CA ALA A 13 -9.02 -1.34 4.33
C ALA A 13 -9.59 -2.59 3.65
N THR A 14 -10.71 -2.44 2.96
CA THR A 14 -11.23 -3.49 2.07
C THR A 14 -10.45 -3.52 0.75
N VAL A 15 -10.56 -4.63 0.01
CA VAL A 15 -9.97 -4.74 -1.34
C VAL A 15 -10.53 -3.67 -2.29
N ALA A 16 -11.83 -3.36 -2.19
CA ALA A 16 -12.46 -2.32 -3.01
C ALA A 16 -11.87 -0.93 -2.73
N GLU A 17 -11.64 -0.59 -1.46
CA GLU A 17 -10.99 0.67 -1.09
C GLU A 17 -9.53 0.72 -1.53
N LEU A 18 -8.81 -0.41 -1.50
CA LEU A 18 -7.45 -0.49 -2.03
C LEU A 18 -7.42 -0.23 -3.53
N ASN A 19 -8.35 -0.81 -4.30
CA ASN A 19 -8.45 -0.54 -5.74
C ASN A 19 -8.70 0.95 -6.01
N ALA A 20 -9.64 1.58 -5.31
CA ALA A 20 -9.92 3.02 -5.46
C ALA A 20 -8.74 3.93 -5.04
N ARG A 21 -7.85 3.45 -4.16
CA ARG A 21 -6.59 4.14 -3.85
C ARG A 21 -5.56 3.95 -4.96
N ALA A 22 -5.49 2.76 -5.57
CA ALA A 22 -4.56 2.47 -6.65
C ALA A 22 -4.88 3.31 -7.89
N ASP A 23 -6.16 3.42 -8.25
CA ASP A 23 -6.64 4.23 -9.38
C ASP A 23 -6.19 5.70 -9.27
N ARG A 24 -6.07 6.23 -8.05
CA ARG A 24 -5.60 7.60 -7.80
C ARG A 24 -4.08 7.70 -7.71
N LEU A 25 -3.43 6.76 -7.01
CA LEU A 25 -2.01 6.85 -6.67
C LEU A 25 -1.07 6.45 -7.81
N LEU A 26 -1.43 5.42 -8.59
CA LEU A 26 -0.53 4.88 -9.62
C LEU A 26 -0.21 5.87 -10.74
N PRO A 27 -1.14 6.72 -11.22
CA PRO A 27 -0.82 7.78 -12.17
C PRO A 27 0.23 8.77 -11.65
N GLU A 28 0.19 9.12 -10.36
CA GLU A 28 1.17 10.01 -9.73
C GLU A 28 2.56 9.35 -9.65
N ILE A 29 2.63 8.09 -9.20
CA ILE A 29 3.89 7.32 -9.13
C ILE A 29 4.48 7.07 -10.52
N GLY A 30 3.62 6.92 -11.54
CA GLY A 30 4.03 6.73 -12.93
C GLY A 30 4.80 7.93 -13.49
N GLN A 31 4.57 9.13 -12.94
CA GLN A 31 5.34 10.31 -13.33
C GLN A 31 6.82 10.12 -13.02
N GLY A 32 7.68 10.40 -14.00
CA GLY A 32 9.13 10.27 -13.85
C GLY A 32 9.65 8.84 -13.74
N ALA A 33 8.84 7.79 -13.98
CA ALA A 33 9.30 6.41 -13.91
C ALA A 33 10.48 6.11 -14.87
N ALA A 34 10.40 6.60 -16.12
CA ALA A 34 11.49 6.44 -17.09
C ALA A 34 12.79 7.16 -16.67
N LEU A 35 12.68 8.32 -16.02
CA LEU A 35 13.82 9.05 -15.50
C LEU A 35 14.49 8.29 -14.34
N ARG A 36 13.68 7.78 -13.40
CA ARG A 36 14.16 6.98 -12.27
C ARG A 36 14.87 5.72 -12.72
N GLU A 37 14.34 5.05 -13.75
CA GLU A 37 14.99 3.88 -14.35
C GLU A 37 16.33 4.25 -14.98
N ARG A 38 16.36 5.26 -15.86
CA ARG A 38 17.57 5.73 -16.55
C ARG A 38 18.68 6.11 -15.57
N ASP A 39 18.32 6.84 -14.52
CA ASP A 39 19.28 7.41 -13.56
C ASP A 39 19.53 6.48 -12.36
N ARG A 40 18.91 5.28 -12.34
CA ARG A 40 19.01 4.28 -11.27
C ARG A 40 18.67 4.85 -9.89
N LEU A 41 17.58 5.61 -9.82
CA LEU A 41 17.11 6.26 -8.59
C LEU A 41 16.18 5.35 -7.80
N LEU A 42 16.47 5.19 -6.51
CA LEU A 42 15.60 4.45 -5.60
C LEU A 42 14.32 5.25 -5.31
N PRO A 43 13.12 4.68 -5.51
CA PRO A 43 11.86 5.41 -5.41
C PRO A 43 11.30 5.44 -3.98
N PHE A 44 12.09 5.94 -3.01
CA PHE A 44 11.73 5.91 -1.60
C PHE A 44 10.37 6.56 -1.30
N GLU A 45 10.11 7.71 -1.91
CA GLU A 45 8.84 8.44 -1.72
C GLU A 45 7.64 7.64 -2.25
N ALA A 46 7.72 7.12 -3.47
CA ALA A 46 6.65 6.30 -4.04
C ALA A 46 6.39 5.04 -3.20
N VAL A 47 7.43 4.39 -2.70
CA VAL A 47 7.31 3.24 -1.78
C VAL A 47 6.61 3.65 -0.48
N ALA A 48 6.97 4.80 0.09
CA ALA A 48 6.32 5.33 1.29
C ALA A 48 4.84 5.66 1.04
N GLN A 49 4.49 6.19 -0.13
CA GLN A 49 3.10 6.44 -0.52
C GLN A 49 2.30 5.13 -0.65
N ILE A 50 2.87 4.09 -1.25
CA ILE A 50 2.25 2.76 -1.36
C ILE A 50 2.01 2.16 0.03
N ALA A 51 2.99 2.25 0.93
CA ALA A 51 2.86 1.82 2.32
C ALA A 51 1.76 2.61 3.05
N LYS A 52 1.76 3.94 2.91
CA LYS A 52 0.75 4.83 3.50
C LYS A 52 -0.65 4.56 2.93
N ALA A 53 -0.78 4.13 1.69
CA ALA A 53 -2.06 3.74 1.11
C ALA A 53 -2.56 2.36 1.61
N GLY A 54 -1.72 1.58 2.28
CA GLY A 54 -2.08 0.31 2.93
C GLY A 54 -1.86 -0.94 2.07
N PHE A 55 -1.13 -0.84 0.95
CA PHE A 55 -0.97 -1.98 0.04
C PHE A 55 -0.07 -3.10 0.56
N PHE A 56 0.81 -2.82 1.53
CA PHE A 56 1.72 -3.84 2.08
C PHE A 56 1.01 -4.92 2.90
N SER A 57 -0.24 -4.69 3.30
CA SER A 57 -1.08 -5.67 3.97
C SER A 57 -2.22 -6.19 3.10
N ALA A 58 -2.20 -5.95 1.78
CA ALA A 58 -3.30 -6.27 0.87
C ALA A 58 -3.73 -7.76 0.92
N ARG A 59 -2.77 -8.68 1.06
CA ARG A 59 -3.04 -10.13 1.13
C ARG A 59 -3.01 -10.71 2.55
N ILE A 60 -2.71 -9.90 3.56
CA ILE A 60 -2.68 -10.37 4.95
C ILE A 60 -4.14 -10.65 5.36
N PRO A 61 -4.44 -11.80 6.02
CA PRO A 61 -5.78 -12.09 6.51
C PRO A 61 -6.35 -11.01 7.43
N VAL A 62 -7.67 -10.79 7.37
CA VAL A 62 -8.37 -9.75 8.15
C VAL A 62 -8.13 -9.87 9.65
N ARG A 63 -8.06 -11.10 10.19
CA ARG A 63 -7.76 -11.35 11.61
C ARG A 63 -6.39 -10.84 12.08
N TYR A 64 -5.47 -10.55 11.14
CA TYR A 64 -4.15 -9.98 11.42
C TYR A 64 -4.03 -8.52 10.95
N GLY A 65 -5.14 -7.86 10.58
CA GLY A 65 -5.15 -6.44 10.21
C GLY A 65 -4.91 -6.13 8.72
N GLY A 66 -4.99 -7.14 7.84
CA GLY A 66 -4.87 -6.95 6.39
C GLY A 66 -6.20 -7.05 5.63
N SER A 67 -6.16 -6.76 4.34
CA SER A 67 -7.37 -6.68 3.51
C SER A 67 -7.90 -8.04 3.04
N GLY A 68 -7.16 -9.14 3.25
CA GLY A 68 -7.56 -10.48 2.84
C GLY A 68 -7.70 -10.69 1.33
N GLY A 69 -7.03 -9.87 0.51
CA GLY A 69 -7.11 -9.95 -0.95
C GLY A 69 -6.44 -11.17 -1.55
N SER A 70 -6.93 -11.57 -2.73
CA SER A 70 -6.40 -12.63 -3.58
C SER A 70 -6.16 -12.12 -4.99
N VAL A 71 -5.46 -12.91 -5.80
CA VAL A 71 -5.33 -12.67 -7.25
C VAL A 71 -6.56 -13.26 -7.93
N LYS A 72 -7.13 -12.55 -8.90
CA LYS A 72 -8.23 -13.06 -9.75
C LYS A 72 -7.64 -13.99 -10.81
N GLU A 73 -8.41 -14.99 -11.24
CA GLU A 73 -8.09 -15.78 -12.44
C GLU A 73 -8.14 -14.94 -13.72
#